data_AF-A0A7S2ILW5-F1
#
_entry.id   AF-A0A7S2ILW5-F1
#
_cell.length_a   1.000
_cell.length_b   1.000
_cell.length_c   1.000
_cell.angle_alpha   90.00
_cell.angle_beta   90.00
_cell.angle_gamma   90.00
#
_symmetry.space_group_name_H-M   'P 1'
#
loop_
_entity.id
_entity.type
_entity.pdbx_description
1 polymer ?
#
loop_
_entity_poly.entity_id
_entity_poly.type
_entity_poly.pdbx_seq_one_letter_code
_entity_poly.pdbx_strand_id
1 'polypeptide(L)'
;WKATPMTRSYLHLHLGLDAEGLDLSKLQPHYTAMESWDDVTAEQNMVAISNPALLDSSLCPPGKLVLHLYCAGNEPYDIWAKAEAEGRKAYEALKEERAARLWKALEEIIPDARSRAEVSLIGSPSTHKRF
;
A
#
# COMPACT_ATOMS: atom_id res chain seq x y z
N TRP A 1 2.92 34.29 9.81
CA TRP A 1 2.47 32.89 9.61
C TRP A 1 3.70 32.05 9.32
N LYS A 2 3.90 30.97 10.07
CA LYS A 2 5.02 30.03 9.83
C LYS A 2 4.51 28.99 8.82
N ALA A 3 5.28 28.72 7.76
CA ALA A 3 4.89 27.73 6.77
C ALA A 3 4.86 26.34 7.40
N THR A 4 3.80 25.57 7.12
CA THR A 4 3.72 24.16 7.50
C THR A 4 4.75 23.36 6.70
N PRO A 5 5.57 22.50 7.32
CA PRO A 5 6.49 21.64 6.60
C PRO A 5 5.75 20.75 5.59
N MET A 6 6.37 20.54 4.42
CA MET A 6 5.85 19.58 3.44
C MET A 6 6.05 18.15 3.93
N THR A 7 5.06 17.29 3.68
CA THR A 7 5.21 15.84 3.87
C THR A 7 6.16 15.27 2.81
N ARG A 8 6.66 14.05 3.04
CA ARG A 8 7.38 13.30 2.01
C ARG A 8 6.35 12.66 1.04
N SER A 9 6.80 11.73 0.22
CA SER A 9 5.97 11.11 -0.82
C SER A 9 5.19 9.89 -0.30
N TYR A 10 4.53 9.19 -1.21
CA TYR A 10 3.72 8.00 -0.96
C TYR A 10 4.16 6.83 -1.85
N LEU A 11 4.01 5.63 -1.31
CA LEU A 11 3.99 4.38 -2.05
C LEU A 11 2.61 3.75 -1.90
N HIS A 12 1.96 3.42 -3.01
CA HIS A 12 0.66 2.79 -3.05
C HIS A 12 0.76 1.34 -3.52
N LEU A 13 -0.13 0.49 -3.00
CA LEU A 13 -0.40 -0.85 -3.49
C LEU A 13 -1.91 -0.97 -3.72
N HIS A 14 -2.30 -1.22 -4.96
CA HIS A 14 -3.69 -1.45 -5.36
C HIS A 14 -3.87 -2.93 -5.66
N LEU A 15 -4.84 -3.56 -5.01
CA LEU A 15 -5.06 -5.01 -5.06
C LEU A 15 -6.49 -5.35 -5.48
N GLY A 16 -6.61 -6.40 -6.28
CA GLY A 16 -7.83 -7.18 -6.41
C GLY A 16 -7.56 -8.56 -5.83
N LEU A 17 -8.30 -8.95 -4.79
CA LEU A 17 -8.14 -10.24 -4.13
C LEU A 17 -9.34 -11.15 -4.36
N ASP A 18 -9.08 -12.45 -4.45
CA ASP A 18 -10.08 -13.48 -4.34
C ASP A 18 -10.56 -13.65 -2.90
N ALA A 19 -11.86 -13.45 -2.69
CA ALA A 19 -12.48 -13.45 -1.37
C ALA A 19 -12.99 -14.84 -0.95
N GLU A 20 -12.83 -15.87 -1.79
CA GLU A 20 -13.33 -17.21 -1.50
C GLU A 20 -12.77 -17.75 -0.17
N GLY A 21 -13.67 -18.21 0.70
CA GLY A 21 -13.32 -18.73 2.02
C GLY A 21 -12.95 -17.68 3.07
N LEU A 22 -12.96 -16.38 2.74
CA LEU A 22 -12.81 -15.33 3.75
C LEU A 22 -14.12 -15.10 4.52
N ASP A 23 -14.00 -14.97 5.84
CA ASP A 23 -15.09 -14.52 6.69
C ASP A 23 -15.17 -12.99 6.65
N LEU A 24 -15.92 -12.46 5.67
CA LEU A 24 -16.05 -11.02 5.45
C LEU A 24 -16.65 -10.28 6.66
N SER A 25 -17.38 -10.97 7.54
CA SER A 25 -17.95 -10.36 8.75
C SER A 25 -16.90 -9.97 9.79
N LYS A 26 -15.69 -10.54 9.70
CA LYS A 26 -14.54 -10.20 10.55
C LYS A 26 -13.65 -9.12 9.95
N LEU A 27 -13.89 -8.75 8.70
CA LEU A 27 -13.14 -7.69 8.04
C LEU A 27 -13.75 -6.32 8.30
N GLN A 28 -12.92 -5.28 8.25
CA GLN A 28 -13.31 -3.89 8.41
C GLN A 28 -13.01 -3.12 7.12
N PRO A 29 -13.80 -2.08 6.80
CA PRO A 29 -13.54 -1.27 5.62
C PRO A 29 -12.20 -0.53 5.66
N HIS A 30 -11.67 -0.25 6.86
CA HIS A 30 -10.44 0.49 7.04
C HIS A 30 -9.61 -0.09 8.18
N TYR A 31 -8.29 -0.15 7.96
CA TYR A 31 -7.30 -0.47 8.98
C TYR A 31 -6.16 0.54 8.95
N THR A 32 -5.46 0.64 10.08
CA THR A 32 -4.18 1.34 10.19
C THR A 32 -3.22 0.42 10.93
N ALA A 33 -2.11 0.09 10.28
CA ALA A 33 -1.06 -0.76 10.83
C ALA A 33 0.18 0.07 11.13
N MET A 34 0.68 -0.01 12.36
CA MET A 34 1.92 0.62 12.81
C MET A 34 3.00 -0.46 12.97
N GLU A 35 4.21 -0.23 12.47
CA GLU A 35 5.35 -1.13 12.70
C GLU A 35 5.97 -0.86 14.08
N SER A 36 6.08 0.41 14.48
CA SER A 36 6.56 0.85 15.79
C SER A 36 5.83 2.12 16.25
N TRP A 37 5.69 2.26 17.57
CA TRP A 37 5.16 3.47 18.20
C TRP A 37 6.26 4.45 18.63
N ASP A 38 7.54 4.08 18.49
CA ASP A 38 8.67 4.89 18.97
C ASP A 38 8.87 6.16 18.11
N ASP A 39 8.67 6.04 16.79
CA ASP A 39 8.68 7.17 15.86
C ASP A 39 7.56 7.02 14.82
N VAL A 40 6.44 7.68 15.07
CA VAL A 40 5.27 7.69 14.19
C VAL A 40 5.55 8.33 12.82
N THR A 41 6.67 9.04 12.66
CA THR A 41 7.08 9.71 11.41
C THR A 41 8.11 8.91 10.61
N ALA A 42 8.55 7.76 11.13
CA ALA A 42 9.51 6.91 10.44
C ALA A 42 8.98 6.42 9.07
N GLU A 43 9.91 6.16 8.17
CA GLU A 43 9.61 5.70 6.81
C GLU A 43 8.82 4.39 6.86
N GLN A 44 7.75 4.33 6.06
CA GLN A 44 6.86 3.15 5.95
C GLN A 44 6.33 2.59 7.29
N ASN A 45 6.35 3.38 8.36
CA ASN A 45 5.93 2.91 9.67
C ASN A 45 4.41 2.67 9.71
N MET A 46 3.65 3.68 9.32
CA MET A 46 2.19 3.61 9.27
C MET A 46 1.71 3.23 7.86
N VAL A 47 0.92 2.16 7.78
CA VAL A 47 0.22 1.74 6.57
C VAL A 47 -1.28 1.91 6.78
N ALA A 48 -1.92 2.67 5.89
CA ALA A 48 -3.38 2.72 5.78
C ALA A 48 -3.84 1.64 4.79
N ILE A 49 -4.93 0.95 5.12
CA ILE A 49 -5.52 -0.12 4.30
C ILE A 49 -7.01 0.18 4.16
N SER A 50 -7.49 0.29 2.93
CA SER A 50 -8.89 0.57 2.63
C SER A 50 -9.48 -0.54 1.75
N ASN A 51 -10.60 -1.10 2.17
CA ASN A 51 -11.43 -2.06 1.45
C ASN A 51 -12.89 -1.54 1.37
N PRO A 52 -13.19 -0.62 0.44
CA PRO A 52 -14.49 0.02 0.38
C PRO A 52 -15.61 -0.94 -0.05
N ALA A 53 -15.28 -2.08 -0.66
CA ALA A 53 -16.27 -3.07 -1.09
C ALA A 53 -17.03 -3.74 0.07
N LEU A 54 -16.53 -3.64 1.30
CA LEU A 54 -17.28 -4.05 2.50
C LEU A 54 -18.44 -3.11 2.83
N LEU A 55 -18.36 -1.85 2.39
CA LEU A 55 -19.44 -0.88 2.55
C LEU A 55 -20.37 -0.85 1.34
N ASP A 56 -19.81 -1.01 0.14
CA ASP A 56 -20.54 -1.03 -1.11
C ASP A 56 -20.01 -2.13 -2.04
N SER A 57 -20.73 -3.25 -2.08
CA SER A 57 -20.35 -4.41 -2.87
C SER A 57 -20.38 -4.16 -4.38
N SER A 58 -20.92 -3.04 -4.86
CA SER A 58 -20.90 -2.70 -6.30
C SER A 58 -19.52 -2.22 -6.78
N LEU A 59 -18.60 -1.92 -5.87
CA LEU A 59 -17.26 -1.42 -6.18
C LEU A 59 -16.28 -2.50 -6.66
N CYS A 60 -16.66 -3.78 -6.61
CA CYS A 60 -15.88 -4.87 -7.18
C CYS A 60 -16.80 -6.01 -7.69
N PRO A 61 -16.29 -6.93 -8.52
CA PRO A 61 -17.04 -8.11 -8.91
C PRO A 61 -17.45 -8.98 -7.69
N PRO A 62 -18.54 -9.77 -7.81
CA PRO A 62 -18.93 -10.71 -6.77
C PRO A 62 -17.81 -11.68 -6.40
N GLY A 63 -17.64 -11.94 -5.10
CA GLY A 63 -16.59 -12.83 -4.60
C GLY A 63 -15.18 -12.25 -4.60
N LYS A 64 -15.03 -10.94 -4.88
CA LYS A 64 -13.74 -10.25 -4.86
C LYS A 64 -13.69 -9.19 -3.77
N LEU A 65 -12.48 -8.78 -3.41
CA LEU A 65 -12.20 -7.56 -2.65
C LEU A 65 -11.32 -6.64 -3.48
N VAL A 66 -11.55 -5.33 -3.34
CA VAL A 66 -10.64 -4.30 -3.86
C VAL A 66 -9.98 -3.60 -2.69
N LEU A 67 -8.66 -3.58 -2.65
CA LEU A 67 -7.91 -2.93 -1.58
C LEU A 67 -6.97 -1.86 -2.13
N HIS A 68 -6.89 -0.76 -1.39
CA HIS A 68 -5.87 0.28 -1.58
C HIS A 68 -5.09 0.45 -0.29
N LEU A 69 -3.77 0.28 -0.39
CA LEU A 69 -2.85 0.42 0.72
C LEU A 69 -1.84 1.51 0.41
N TYR A 70 -1.45 2.28 1.43
CA TYR A 70 -0.38 3.26 1.29
C TYR A 70 0.33 3.57 2.61
N CYS A 71 1.61 3.94 2.50
CA CYS A 71 2.38 4.48 3.63
C CYS A 71 2.03 5.96 3.86
N ALA A 72 1.97 6.40 5.11
CA ALA A 72 1.51 7.74 5.49
C ALA A 72 2.51 8.89 5.20
N GLY A 73 2.75 9.20 3.92
CA GLY A 73 3.46 10.43 3.53
C GLY A 73 4.92 10.52 3.98
N ASN A 74 5.54 9.39 4.30
CA ASN A 74 6.91 9.30 4.82
C ASN A 74 7.87 8.60 3.84
N GLU A 75 7.52 8.50 2.55
CA GLU A 75 8.38 7.84 1.56
C GLU A 75 9.48 8.81 1.05
N PRO A 76 10.78 8.47 1.19
CA PRO A 76 11.89 9.20 0.57
C PRO A 76 11.73 9.27 -0.95
N TYR A 77 11.86 10.45 -1.56
CA TYR A 77 11.80 10.57 -3.03
C TYR A 77 13.14 10.28 -3.71
N ASP A 78 14.25 10.64 -3.06
CA ASP A 78 15.61 10.58 -3.57
C ASP A 78 16.06 9.17 -3.96
N ILE A 79 15.63 8.16 -3.20
CA ILE A 79 15.93 6.75 -3.51
C ILE A 79 15.31 6.31 -4.84
N TRP A 80 14.16 6.86 -5.23
CA TRP A 80 13.48 6.54 -6.49
C TRP A 80 14.20 7.17 -7.67
N ALA A 81 14.61 8.43 -7.55
CA ALA A 81 15.40 9.11 -8.58
C ALA A 81 16.73 8.39 -8.84
N LYS A 82 17.37 7.88 -7.77
CA LYS A 82 18.58 7.06 -7.89
C LYS A 82 18.32 5.75 -8.61
N ALA A 83 17.29 5.00 -8.21
CA ALA A 83 16.93 3.73 -8.85
C ALA A 83 16.53 3.90 -10.33
N GLU A 84 15.87 5.01 -10.68
CA GLU A 84 15.57 5.36 -12.07
C GLU A 84 16.84 5.58 -12.90
N ALA A 85 17.83 6.31 -12.34
CA ALA A 85 19.11 6.56 -13.00
C ALA A 85 19.93 5.27 -13.19
N GLU A 86 19.81 4.31 -12.28
CA GLU A 86 20.43 2.97 -12.39
C GLU A 86 19.73 2.06 -13.42
N GLY A 87 18.47 2.36 -13.73
CA GLY A 87 17.71 1.73 -14.80
C GLY A 87 16.56 0.85 -14.32
N ARG A 88 15.76 0.36 -15.28
CA ARG A 88 14.47 -0.31 -15.03
C ARG A 88 14.54 -1.45 -14.00
N LYS A 89 15.59 -2.27 -14.03
CA LYS A 89 15.72 -3.40 -13.11
C LYS A 89 15.87 -2.95 -11.65
N ALA A 90 16.67 -1.92 -11.39
CA ALA A 90 16.86 -1.36 -10.06
C ALA A 90 15.55 -0.71 -9.55
N TYR A 91 14.88 0.03 -10.44
CA TYR A 91 13.58 0.63 -10.13
C TYR A 91 12.49 -0.38 -9.78
N GLU A 92 12.31 -1.45 -10.57
CA GLU A 92 11.33 -2.49 -10.24
C GLU A 92 11.71 -3.29 -8.99
N ALA A 93 13.00 -3.55 -8.75
CA ALA A 93 13.46 -4.18 -7.51
C ALA A 93 13.12 -3.33 -6.28
N LEU A 94 13.34 -2.00 -6.37
CA LEU A 94 12.97 -1.08 -5.31
C LEU A 94 11.45 -1.03 -5.09
N LYS A 95 10.64 -1.07 -6.16
CA LYS A 95 9.17 -1.15 -6.04
C LYS A 95 8.74 -2.33 -5.19
N GLU A 96 9.26 -3.52 -5.50
CA GLU A 96 8.92 -4.74 -4.77
C GLU A 96 9.42 -4.71 -3.32
N GLU A 97 10.67 -4.28 -3.10
CA GLU A 97 11.26 -4.14 -1.77
C GLU A 97 10.40 -3.23 -0.88
N ARG A 98 10.07 -2.04 -1.38
CA ARG A 98 9.30 -1.06 -0.61
C ARG A 98 7.86 -1.52 -0.42
N ALA A 99 7.26 -2.19 -1.41
CA ALA A 99 5.90 -2.73 -1.29
C ALA A 99 5.80 -3.90 -0.29
N ALA A 100 6.91 -4.58 0.04
CA ALA A 100 6.92 -5.67 1.01
C ALA A 100 6.33 -5.27 2.37
N ARG A 101 6.53 -4.03 2.80
CA ARG A 101 5.94 -3.49 4.04
C ARG A 101 4.41 -3.39 3.99
N LEU A 102 3.85 -2.99 2.84
CA LEU A 102 2.41 -2.91 2.60
C LEU A 102 1.78 -4.30 2.61
N TRP A 103 2.45 -5.27 1.98
CA TRP A 103 2.03 -6.67 2.02
C TRP A 103 2.05 -7.25 3.43
N LYS A 104 3.14 -7.03 4.18
CA LYS A 104 3.25 -7.48 5.57
C LYS A 104 2.09 -6.96 6.43
N ALA A 105 1.74 -5.68 6.28
CA ALA A 105 0.60 -5.09 6.98
C ALA A 105 -0.72 -5.78 6.64
N LEU A 106 -0.93 -6.14 5.37
CA LEU A 106 -2.13 -6.84 4.93
C LEU A 106 -2.17 -8.28 5.44
N GLU A 107 -1.03 -8.96 5.50
CA GLU A 107 -0.92 -10.36 5.94
C GLU A 107 -1.19 -10.54 7.44
N GLU A 108 -1.10 -9.47 8.23
CA GLU A 108 -1.60 -9.49 9.62
C GLU A 108 -3.14 -9.59 9.70
N ILE A 109 -3.84 -9.21 8.64
CA ILE A 109 -5.32 -9.23 8.54
C ILE A 109 -5.79 -10.43 7.71
N ILE A 110 -5.12 -10.69 6.57
CA ILE A 110 -5.41 -11.76 5.61
C ILE A 110 -4.09 -12.51 5.36
N PRO A 111 -3.76 -13.54 6.16
CA PRO A 111 -2.43 -14.19 6.14
C PRO A 111 -1.95 -14.73 4.80
N ASP A 112 -2.87 -15.07 3.90
CA ASP A 112 -2.62 -15.61 2.57
C ASP A 112 -2.95 -14.61 1.45
N ALA A 113 -2.93 -13.30 1.74
CA ALA A 113 -3.28 -12.23 0.81
C ALA A 113 -2.52 -12.28 -0.51
N ARG A 114 -1.22 -12.59 -0.49
CA ARG A 114 -0.40 -12.68 -1.72
C ARG A 114 -0.89 -13.78 -2.66
N SER A 115 -1.29 -14.94 -2.14
CA SER A 115 -1.82 -16.03 -2.98
C SER A 115 -3.23 -15.76 -3.50
N ARG A 116 -3.97 -14.85 -2.85
CA ARG A 116 -5.30 -14.41 -3.30
C ARG A 116 -5.26 -13.31 -4.35
N ALA A 117 -4.10 -12.70 -4.58
CA ALA A 117 -3.98 -11.54 -5.43
C ALA A 117 -4.09 -11.90 -6.92
N GLU A 118 -5.20 -11.48 -7.53
CA GLU A 118 -5.42 -11.59 -8.98
C GLU A 118 -4.91 -10.35 -9.72
N VAL A 119 -4.89 -9.21 -9.02
CA VAL A 119 -4.35 -7.94 -9.52
C VAL A 119 -3.47 -7.33 -8.42
N SER A 120 -2.27 -6.88 -8.81
CA SER A 120 -1.35 -6.13 -7.94
C SER A 120 -0.69 -5.01 -8.74
N LEU A 121 -0.89 -3.76 -8.32
CA LEU A 121 -0.30 -2.58 -8.95
C LEU A 121 0.37 -1.70 -7.90
N ILE A 122 1.68 -1.52 -8.03
CA ILE A 122 2.48 -0.66 -7.14
C ILE A 122 2.62 0.73 -7.77
N GLY A 123 2.11 1.75 -7.09
CA GLY A 123 2.25 3.16 -7.45
C GLY A 123 3.36 3.83 -6.66
N SER A 124 4.49 4.13 -7.31
CA SER A 124 5.64 4.77 -6.67
C SER A 124 5.55 6.31 -6.71
N PRO A 125 6.39 7.03 -5.96
CA PRO A 125 6.58 8.47 -6.13
C PRO A 125 6.83 8.90 -7.59
N SER A 126 7.56 8.10 -8.36
CA SER A 126 7.79 8.35 -9.79
C SER A 126 6.52 8.17 -10.62
N THR A 127 5.69 7.17 -10.29
CA THR A 127 4.36 7.01 -10.90
C THR A 127 3.50 8.23 -10.62
N HIS A 128 3.47 8.70 -9.36
CA HIS A 128 2.70 9.89 -8.97
C HIS A 128 3.17 11.15 -9.67
N LYS A 129 4.49 11.33 -9.87
CA LYS A 129 5.01 12.50 -10.60
C LYS A 129 4.51 12.57 -12.06
N ARG A 130 4.22 11.42 -12.67
CA ARG A 130 3.82 11.34 -14.08
C ARG A 130 2.35 11.72 -14.32
N PHE A 131 1.47 11.49 -13.35
CA PHE A 131 0.01 11.67 -13.47
C PHE A 131 -0.47 12.85 -12.62
#